data_AF-A0A016V1Q2-F1
#
_entry.id   AF-A0A016V1Q2-F1
#
_cell.length_a   1.000
_cell.length_b   1.000
_cell.length_c   1.000
_cell.angle_alpha   90.00
_cell.angle_beta   90.00
_cell.angle_gamma   90.00
#
_symmetry.space_group_name_H-M   'P 1'
#
loop_
_entity.id
_entity.type
_entity.pdbx_description
1 polymer ?
#
loop_
_entity_poly.entity_id
_entity_poly.type
_entity_poly.pdbx_seq_one_letter_code
_entity_poly.pdbx_strand_id
1 'polypeptide(L)'
;MAPKIRFELAGKVIAAKQQYPQEPVYDCGVEKEAYQFVRPSGQGPSPMIGSNVVYKQENGKTFNVDEVVREWKVPLQEMGNNKKRFGCNLSIVPGQYKVACVFE
;
A
#
# COMPACT_ATOMS: atom_id res chain seq x y z
N MET A 1 -6.73 16.17 -4.59
CA MET A 1 -7.15 15.27 -5.69
C MET A 1 -6.48 13.92 -5.44
N ALA A 2 -7.23 12.88 -5.02
CA ALA A 2 -6.84 11.45 -4.90
C ALA A 2 -7.70 10.56 -3.92
N PRO A 3 -8.81 10.98 -3.28
CA PRO A 3 -9.58 10.06 -2.42
C PRO A 3 -10.04 8.79 -3.14
N LYS A 4 -10.55 8.93 -4.38
CA LYS A 4 -11.05 7.83 -5.20
C LYS A 4 -9.98 6.76 -5.48
N ILE A 5 -8.75 7.18 -5.78
CA ILE A 5 -7.63 6.28 -6.07
C ILE A 5 -7.20 5.52 -4.80
N ARG A 6 -7.23 6.16 -3.62
CA ARG A 6 -6.93 5.49 -2.34
C ARG A 6 -7.95 4.42 -2.01
N PHE A 7 -9.25 4.71 -2.20
CA PHE A 7 -10.31 3.72 -2.00
C PHE A 7 -10.19 2.54 -2.96
N GLU A 8 -9.90 2.80 -4.23
CA GLU A 8 -9.67 1.75 -5.23
C GLU A 8 -8.48 0.86 -4.87
N LEU A 9 -7.35 1.47 -4.49
CA LEU A 9 -6.15 0.76 -4.03
C LEU A 9 -6.47 -0.12 -2.81
N ALA A 10 -7.15 0.44 -1.80
CA ALA A 10 -7.50 -0.30 -0.58
C ALA A 10 -8.35 -1.54 -0.89
N GLY A 11 -9.38 -1.40 -1.73
CA GLY A 11 -10.23 -2.53 -2.12
C GLY A 11 -9.47 -3.63 -2.86
N LYS A 12 -8.61 -3.25 -3.81
CA LYS A 12 -7.80 -4.22 -4.57
C LYS A 12 -6.73 -4.90 -3.70
N VAL A 13 -6.17 -4.19 -2.72
CA VAL A 13 -5.21 -4.75 -1.75
C VAL A 13 -5.87 -5.79 -0.85
N ILE A 14 -7.08 -5.53 -0.33
CA ILE A 14 -7.84 -6.54 0.45
C ILE A 14 -8.09 -7.78 -0.42
N ALA A 15 -8.58 -7.59 -1.65
CA ALA A 15 -8.87 -8.68 -2.57
C ALA A 15 -7.62 -9.51 -2.91
N ALA A 16 -6.45 -8.86 -3.05
CA ALA A 16 -5.18 -9.54 -3.33
C ALA A 16 -4.63 -10.28 -2.11
N LYS A 17 -4.88 -9.78 -0.90
CA LYS A 17 -4.42 -10.41 0.35
C LYS A 17 -5.15 -11.74 0.65
N GLN A 18 -6.40 -11.89 0.22
CA GLN A 18 -7.16 -13.16 0.30
C GLN A 18 -7.24 -13.77 1.71
N GLN A 19 -7.21 -12.94 2.76
CA GLN A 19 -7.25 -13.39 4.15
C GLN A 19 -8.70 -13.72 4.56
N TYR A 20 -9.19 -14.88 4.16
CA TYR A 20 -10.49 -15.40 4.57
C TYR A 20 -10.38 -16.25 5.84
N PRO A 21 -11.31 -16.13 6.80
CA PRO A 21 -12.51 -15.28 6.81
C PRO A 21 -12.32 -13.88 7.43
N GLN A 22 -11.11 -13.51 7.87
CA GLN A 22 -10.86 -12.25 8.57
C GLN A 22 -10.11 -11.25 7.68
N GLU A 23 -10.85 -10.55 6.83
CA GLU A 23 -10.32 -9.45 6.04
C GLU A 23 -9.84 -8.32 6.98
N PRO A 24 -8.66 -7.72 6.74
CA PRO A 24 -8.20 -6.61 7.55
C PRO A 24 -9.06 -5.37 7.33
N VAL A 25 -9.30 -4.63 8.40
CA VAL A 25 -10.12 -3.41 8.37
C VAL A 25 -9.24 -2.21 8.04
N TYR A 26 -9.76 -1.30 7.20
CA TYR A 26 -9.06 -0.05 6.89
C TYR A 26 -8.99 0.85 8.13
N ASP A 27 -7.81 1.34 8.47
CA ASP A 27 -7.57 2.19 9.64
C ASP A 27 -6.81 3.47 9.22
N CYS A 28 -7.40 4.64 9.51
CA CYS A 28 -6.83 5.94 9.19
C CYS A 28 -5.53 6.25 9.96
N GLY A 29 -5.32 5.65 11.13
CA GLY A 29 -4.06 5.68 11.87
C GLY A 29 -2.96 4.97 11.10
N VAL A 30 -3.24 3.76 10.62
CA VAL A 30 -2.30 2.98 9.78
C VAL A 30 -2.06 3.67 8.43
N GLU A 31 -3.06 4.37 7.85
CA GLU A 31 -2.85 5.21 6.66
C GLU A 31 -1.81 6.32 6.90
N LYS A 32 -1.77 6.92 8.10
CA LYS A 32 -0.77 7.95 8.45
C LYS A 32 0.64 7.36 8.58
N GLU A 33 0.76 6.10 8.94
CA GLU A 33 2.04 5.39 8.90
C GLU A 33 2.47 5.12 7.47
N ALA A 34 1.55 4.64 6.63
CA ALA A 34 1.78 4.46 5.19
C ALA A 34 2.23 5.78 4.52
N TYR A 35 1.71 6.92 4.99
CA TYR A 35 2.14 8.25 4.52
C TYR A 35 3.65 8.47 4.71
N GLN A 36 4.26 7.98 5.80
CA GLN A 36 5.70 8.20 6.07
C GLN A 36 6.60 7.64 4.95
N PHE A 37 6.19 6.54 4.31
CA PHE A 37 6.94 5.91 3.22
C PHE A 37 6.83 6.68 1.90
N VAL A 38 5.73 7.40 1.69
CA VAL A 38 5.41 8.02 0.39
C VAL A 38 5.60 9.54 0.40
N ARG A 39 6.15 10.12 1.46
CA ARG A 39 6.32 11.58 1.56
C ARG A 39 7.13 12.11 0.37
N PRO A 40 6.74 13.25 -0.24
CA PRO A 40 7.44 13.81 -1.39
C PRO A 40 8.90 14.17 -1.09
N SER A 41 9.16 14.75 0.09
CA SER A 41 10.48 15.12 0.56
C SER A 41 11.08 14.02 1.45
N GLY A 42 12.23 13.48 1.02
CA GLY A 42 13.02 12.50 1.78
C GLY A 42 13.00 11.09 1.21
N GLN A 43 14.01 10.32 1.62
CA GLN A 43 13.94 8.86 1.68
C GLN A 43 13.03 8.58 2.87
N GLY A 44 11.81 8.09 2.66
CA GLY A 44 10.97 7.62 3.78
C GLY A 44 11.72 6.55 4.59
N PRO A 45 11.17 6.09 5.73
CA PRO A 45 11.77 4.96 6.45
C PRO A 45 11.96 3.78 5.50
N SER A 46 13.07 3.04 5.65
CA SER A 46 13.31 1.84 4.86
C SER A 46 12.13 0.87 5.06
N PRO A 47 11.37 0.53 4.01
CA PRO A 47 10.21 -0.34 4.16
C PRO A 47 10.68 -1.74 4.58
N MET A 48 10.07 -2.27 5.65
CA MET A 48 10.22 -3.69 6.02
C MET A 48 9.34 -4.55 5.10
N ILE A 49 9.67 -4.52 3.80
CA ILE A 49 8.91 -5.13 2.71
C ILE A 49 8.63 -6.61 3.04
N GLY A 50 7.37 -7.02 2.94
CA GLY A 50 6.92 -8.42 3.11
C GLY A 50 6.55 -8.80 4.55
N SER A 51 7.05 -8.11 5.57
CA SER A 51 6.67 -8.41 6.97
C SER A 51 5.36 -7.74 7.39
N ASN A 52 5.24 -6.45 7.11
CA ASN A 52 4.06 -5.63 7.43
C ASN A 52 3.84 -4.48 6.44
N VAL A 53 4.72 -4.31 5.45
CA VAL A 53 4.66 -3.23 4.47
C VAL A 53 4.77 -3.78 3.05
N VAL A 54 3.96 -3.26 2.15
CA VAL A 54 4.20 -3.33 0.70
C VAL A 54 4.45 -1.91 0.19
N TYR A 55 5.46 -1.75 -0.65
CA TYR A 55 5.93 -0.45 -1.13
C TYR A 55 6.32 -0.56 -2.59
N LYS A 56 6.07 0.51 -3.35
CA LYS A 56 6.60 0.67 -4.70
C LYS A 56 6.89 2.14 -4.97
N GLN A 57 8.02 2.38 -5.61
CA GLN A 57 8.38 3.68 -6.17
C GLN A 57 8.83 3.48 -7.60
N GLU A 58 8.33 4.33 -8.49
CA GLU A 58 8.70 4.32 -9.91
C GLU A 58 8.94 5.75 -10.38
N ASN A 59 9.94 5.90 -11.24
CA ASN A 59 10.24 7.13 -11.95
C ASN A 59 9.98 6.89 -13.45
N GLY A 60 9.47 7.90 -14.16
CA GLY A 60 9.12 7.83 -15.58
C GLY A 60 7.82 7.08 -15.91
N LYS A 61 7.04 6.63 -14.91
CA LYS A 61 5.79 5.88 -15.12
C LYS A 61 4.58 6.57 -14.48
N THR A 62 3.45 6.45 -15.16
CA THR A 62 2.14 6.80 -14.60
C THR A 62 1.68 5.74 -13.61
N PHE A 63 1.10 6.15 -12.49
CA PHE A 63 0.56 5.23 -11.49
C PHE A 63 -0.59 4.39 -12.06
N ASN A 64 -0.51 3.07 -11.89
CA ASN A 64 -1.55 2.11 -12.25
C ASN A 64 -1.80 1.17 -11.06
N VAL A 65 -3.03 1.17 -10.55
CA VAL A 65 -3.39 0.38 -9.36
C VAL A 65 -3.28 -1.13 -9.62
N ASP A 66 -3.72 -1.60 -10.79
CA ASP A 66 -3.70 -3.01 -11.15
C ASP A 66 -2.28 -3.57 -11.27
N GLU A 67 -1.38 -2.82 -11.89
CA GLU A 67 0.04 -3.22 -12.00
C GLU A 67 0.68 -3.35 -10.61
N VAL A 68 0.49 -2.34 -9.76
CA VAL A 68 1.03 -2.30 -8.40
C VAL A 68 0.50 -3.48 -7.57
N VAL A 69 -0.82 -3.69 -7.56
CA VAL A 69 -1.44 -4.75 -6.75
C VAL A 69 -1.07 -6.13 -7.26
N ARG A 70 -0.94 -6.32 -8.58
CA ARG A 70 -0.50 -7.59 -9.17
C ARG A 70 0.89 -7.99 -8.68
N GLU A 71 1.82 -7.04 -8.61
CA GLU A 71 3.17 -7.28 -8.09
C GLU A 71 3.17 -7.57 -6.59
N TRP A 72 2.24 -6.98 -5.85
CA TRP A 72 2.11 -7.19 -4.40
C TRP A 72 1.38 -8.47 -4.02
N LYS A 73 0.80 -9.21 -4.97
CA LYS A 73 -0.01 -10.39 -4.68
C LYS A 73 0.71 -11.41 -3.78
N VAL A 74 1.93 -11.81 -4.15
CA VAL A 74 2.71 -12.79 -3.37
C VAL A 74 3.07 -12.24 -1.98
N PRO A 75 3.70 -11.04 -1.84
CA PRO A 75 3.96 -10.46 -0.52
C PRO A 75 2.71 -10.32 0.38
N LEU A 76 1.55 -9.98 -0.20
CA LEU A 76 0.31 -9.83 0.55
C LEU A 76 -0.21 -11.17 1.08
N GLN A 77 -0.09 -12.24 0.29
CA GLN A 77 -0.49 -13.60 0.65
C GLN A 77 0.46 -14.22 1.69
N GLU A 78 1.76 -13.94 1.61
CA GLU A 78 2.75 -14.44 2.57
C GLU A 78 2.71 -13.68 3.91
N MET A 79 2.19 -12.46 3.91
CA MET A 79 2.05 -11.65 5.11
C MET A 79 0.99 -12.26 6.04
N GLY A 80 1.41 -12.60 7.26
CA GLY A 80 0.63 -13.39 8.21
C GLY A 80 -0.82 -12.94 8.46
N ASN A 81 -1.66 -13.91 8.83
CA ASN A 81 -3.10 -13.71 9.08
C ASN A 81 -3.42 -13.04 10.43
N ASN A 82 -2.40 -12.62 11.19
CA ASN A 82 -2.57 -11.86 12.41
C ASN A 82 -2.73 -10.36 12.16
N LYS A 83 -2.52 -9.90 10.91
CA LYS A 83 -2.72 -8.52 10.50
C LYS A 83 -4.21 -8.23 10.34
N LYS A 84 -4.78 -7.46 11.26
CA LYS A 84 -6.22 -7.17 11.33
C LYS A 84 -6.56 -5.77 10.85
N ARG A 85 -5.56 -4.89 10.74
CA ARG A 85 -5.75 -3.52 10.28
C ARG A 85 -4.77 -3.21 9.16
N PHE A 86 -5.17 -2.31 8.28
CA PHE A 86 -4.28 -1.83 7.24
C PHE A 86 -4.62 -0.40 6.82
N GLY A 87 -3.67 0.26 6.17
CA GLY A 87 -3.88 1.58 5.59
C GLY A 87 -2.92 1.81 4.43
N CYS A 88 -3.40 2.50 3.39
CA CYS A 88 -2.63 2.73 2.17
C CYS A 88 -2.50 4.22 1.89
N ASN A 89 -1.33 4.64 1.42
CA ASN A 89 -1.10 6.01 0.98
C ASN A 89 -0.29 6.06 -0.30
N LEU A 90 -0.40 7.17 -1.02
CA LEU A 90 0.37 7.40 -2.23
C LEU A 90 0.67 8.89 -2.44
N SER A 91 1.80 9.13 -3.11
CA SER A 91 2.20 10.42 -3.64
C SER A 91 2.44 10.27 -5.13
N ILE A 92 1.71 11.05 -5.94
CA ILE A 92 1.88 11.12 -7.39
C ILE A 92 2.33 12.53 -7.72
N VAL A 93 3.50 12.64 -8.35
CA VAL A 93 4.01 13.87 -8.93
C VAL A 93 4.31 13.63 -10.41
N PRO A 94 4.46 14.66 -11.25
CA PRO A 94 4.75 14.47 -12.67
C PRO A 94 5.97 13.55 -12.87
N GLY A 95 5.77 12.43 -13.56
CA GLY A 95 6.83 11.47 -13.86
C GLY A 95 7.32 10.63 -12.67
N GLN A 96 6.68 10.65 -11.51
CA GLN A 96 7.06 9.78 -10.40
C GLN A 96 5.87 9.45 -9.49
N TYR A 97 5.84 8.22 -8.99
CA TYR A 97 4.94 7.87 -7.89
C TYR A 97 5.63 7.08 -6.78
N LYS A 98 5.09 7.22 -5.57
CA LYS A 98 5.36 6.38 -4.42
C LYS A 98 4.02 5.87 -3.88
N VAL A 99 3.94 4.59 -3.56
CA VAL A 99 2.74 3.96 -3.00
C VAL A 99 3.15 2.97 -1.92
N ALA A 100 2.42 2.95 -0.81
CA ALA A 100 2.67 2.04 0.29
C ALA A 100 1.35 1.60 0.94
N CYS A 101 1.32 0.37 1.44
CA CYS A 101 0.32 -0.08 2.40
C CYS A 101 1.00 -0.73 3.60
N VAL A 102 0.55 -0.38 4.79
CA VAL A 102 1.02 -0.89 6.08
C VAL A 102 -0.07 -1.77 6.68
N PHE A 103 0.35 -2.83 7.37
CA PHE A 103 -0.51 -3.84 7.98
C PHE A 103 -0.11 -4.11 9.43
N GLU A 104 -1.09 -4.11 10.32
CA GLU A 104 -0.89 -4.35 11.75
C GLU A 104 -1.68 -5.53 12.29
#